data_AF-A0A413JT59-F1
#
_entry.id   AF-A0A413JT59-F1
#
_cell.length_a   1.000
_cell.length_b   1.000
_cell.length_c   1.000
_cell.angle_alpha   90.00
_cell.angle_beta   90.00
_cell.angle_gamma   90.00
#
_symmetry.space_group_name_H-M   'P 1'
#
loop_
_entity.id
_entity.type
_entity.pdbx_description
1 polymer ?
#
loop_
_entity_poly.entity_id
_entity_poly.type
_entity_poly.pdbx_seq_one_letter_code
_entity_poly.pdbx_strand_id
1 'polypeptide(L)'
;MPTIYKPKKREQKSNNMYDDARRKIYNSERWRRLRAWKMVNNPLCEVCWQKGLATPAEDVHHIVSFMTTNDPLQRKSLAYDYDNLMSLCKQCHQNIHNSK
;
A
#
# COMPACT_ATOMS: atom_id res chain seq x y z
N MET A 1 34.89 28.04 -11.28
CA MET A 1 33.55 27.51 -11.62
C MET A 1 32.54 28.19 -10.72
N PRO A 2 31.52 28.89 -11.23
CA PRO A 2 30.54 29.56 -10.38
C PRO A 2 29.65 28.50 -9.72
N THR A 3 29.56 28.52 -8.39
CA THR A 3 28.68 27.65 -7.61
C THR A 3 27.25 28.14 -7.76
N ILE A 4 26.43 27.42 -8.52
CA ILE A 4 25.00 27.68 -8.62
C ILE A 4 24.39 27.44 -7.23
N TYR A 5 23.93 28.51 -6.58
CA TYR A 5 23.25 28.43 -5.29
C TYR A 5 21.98 27.59 -5.42
N LYS A 6 21.95 26.44 -4.73
CA LYS A 6 20.79 25.56 -4.66
C LYS A 6 20.01 25.90 -3.39
N PRO A 7 18.83 26.53 -3.48
CA PRO A 7 18.08 26.92 -2.29
C PRO A 7 17.71 25.68 -1.47
N LYS A 8 17.88 25.75 -0.14
CA LYS A 8 17.46 24.67 0.77
C LYS A 8 15.95 24.44 0.59
N LYS A 9 15.58 23.22 0.17
CA LYS A 9 14.18 22.80 0.03
C LYS A 9 13.51 22.93 1.40
N ARG A 10 12.52 23.83 1.54
CA ARG A 10 11.72 23.93 2.76
C ARG A 10 11.02 22.59 2.99
N GLU A 11 11.36 21.89 4.06
CA GLU A 11 10.60 20.75 4.54
C GLU A 11 9.24 21.26 5.02
N GLN A 12 8.20 21.06 4.22
CA GLN A 12 6.83 21.27 4.67
C GLN A 12 6.53 20.21 5.73
N LYS A 13 6.51 20.61 7.01
CA LYS A 13 5.97 19.77 8.08
C LYS A 13 4.48 19.61 7.82
N SER A 14 4.07 18.50 7.21
CA SER A 14 2.67 18.12 7.17
C SER A 14 2.25 17.72 8.59
N ASN A 15 1.55 18.60 9.29
CA ASN A 15 0.92 18.30 10.58
C ASN A 15 -0.30 17.37 10.42
N ASN A 16 -0.28 16.48 9.42
CA ASN A 16 -1.36 15.53 9.16
C ASN A 16 -1.04 14.23 9.90
N MET A 17 -1.56 14.12 11.13
CA MET A 17 -1.50 12.88 11.94
C MET A 17 -1.97 11.65 11.14
N TYR A 18 -2.90 11.83 10.19
CA TYR A 18 -3.39 10.82 9.26
C TYR A 18 -2.27 10.26 8.36
N ASP A 19 -1.41 11.13 7.81
CA ASP A 19 -0.29 10.73 6.95
C ASP A 19 0.83 10.07 7.76
N ASP A 20 1.02 10.47 9.01
CA ASP A 20 1.98 9.83 9.92
C ASP A 20 1.56 8.40 10.27
N ALA A 21 0.29 8.18 10.65
CA ALA A 21 -0.24 6.85 10.93
C ALA A 21 -0.14 5.93 9.70
N ARG A 22 -0.48 6.44 8.50
CA ARG A 22 -0.35 5.70 7.25
C ARG A 22 1.10 5.31 6.97
N ARG A 23 2.03 6.25 7.06
CA ARG A 23 3.47 6.00 6.84
C ARG A 23 4.04 4.99 7.83
N LYS A 24 3.64 5.05 9.11
CA LYS A 24 4.06 4.09 10.13
C LYS A 24 3.69 2.65 9.77
N ILE A 25 2.49 2.42 9.23
CA ILE A 25 2.08 1.08 8.77
C ILE A 25 2.97 0.62 7.60
N TYR A 26 3.07 1.41 6.53
CA TYR A 26 3.85 1.00 5.34
C TYR A 26 5.35 0.83 5.62
N ASN A 27 5.91 1.61 6.54
CA ASN A 27 7.34 1.50 6.91
C ASN A 27 7.60 0.40 7.95
N SER A 28 6.57 -0.21 8.54
CA SER A 28 6.74 -1.22 9.57
C SER A 28 7.34 -2.52 9.00
N GLU A 29 8.18 -3.19 9.78
CA GLU A 29 8.68 -4.53 9.44
C GLU A 29 7.53 -5.53 9.29
N ARG A 30 6.53 -5.44 10.17
CA ARG A 30 5.33 -6.28 10.12
C ARG A 30 4.65 -6.21 8.75
N TRP A 31 4.47 -5.00 8.19
CA TRP A 31 3.91 -4.84 6.85
C TRP A 31 4.81 -5.44 5.77
N ARG A 32 6.12 -5.17 5.80
CA ARG A 32 7.06 -5.73 4.80
C ARG A 32 7.02 -7.25 4.78
N ARG A 33 7.01 -7.89 5.95
CA ARG A 33 6.92 -9.36 6.09
C ARG A 33 5.59 -9.90 5.59
N LEU A 34 4.49 -9.28 5.98
CA LEU A 34 3.14 -9.67 5.54
C LEU A 34 3.00 -9.55 4.01
N ARG A 35 3.44 -8.42 3.43
CA ARG A 35 3.45 -8.20 1.99
C ARG A 35 4.28 -9.26 1.26
N ALA A 36 5.48 -9.55 1.75
CA ALA A 36 6.33 -10.58 1.15
C ALA A 36 5.65 -11.96 1.21
N TRP A 37 5.05 -12.31 2.36
CA TRP A 37 4.35 -13.58 2.53
C TRP A 37 3.13 -13.69 1.61
N LYS A 38 2.32 -12.64 1.48
CA LYS A 38 1.20 -12.58 0.53
C LYS A 38 1.65 -12.76 -0.92
N MET A 39 2.74 -12.10 -1.34
CA MET A 39 3.26 -12.23 -2.70
C MET A 39 3.82 -13.63 -3.00
N VAL A 40 4.39 -14.33 -2.02
CA VAL A 40 4.88 -15.70 -2.19
C VAL A 40 3.73 -16.69 -2.32
N ASN A 41 2.68 -16.56 -1.50
CA ASN A 41 1.53 -17.47 -1.53
C ASN A 41 0.57 -17.17 -2.70
N ASN A 42 0.44 -15.90 -3.08
CA ASN A 42 -0.42 -15.44 -4.16
C ASN A 42 0.44 -14.64 -5.17
N PRO A 43 1.26 -15.30 -6.00
CA PRO A 43 2.18 -14.63 -6.93
C PRO A 43 1.49 -14.09 -8.19
N LEU A 44 0.24 -14.45 -8.43
CA LEU A 44 -0.56 -13.98 -9.56
C LEU A 44 -1.56 -12.92 -9.10
N CYS A 45 -1.93 -12.03 -10.03
CA CYS A 45 -3.00 -11.08 -9.86
C CYS A 45 -4.32 -11.82 -9.66
N GLU A 46 -4.93 -11.68 -8.48
CA GLU A 46 -6.14 -12.43 -8.10
C GLU A 46 -7.34 -12.06 -8.99
N VAL A 47 -7.42 -10.80 -9.42
CA VAL A 47 -8.46 -10.33 -10.36
C VAL A 47 -8.28 -10.92 -11.76
N CYS A 48 -7.04 -11.03 -12.25
CA CYS A 48 -6.74 -11.65 -13.53
C CYS A 48 -6.97 -13.17 -13.47
N TRP A 49 -6.58 -13.79 -12.36
CA TRP A 49 -6.75 -15.22 -12.14
C TRP A 49 -8.23 -15.64 -12.19
N GLN A 50 -9.12 -14.86 -11.57
CA GLN A 50 -10.57 -15.06 -11.67
C GLN A 50 -11.11 -14.99 -13.11
N LYS A 51 -10.39 -14.30 -14.00
CA LYS A 51 -10.72 -14.20 -15.44
C LYS A 51 -10.01 -15.27 -16.29
N GLY A 52 -9.31 -16.23 -15.67
CA GLY A 52 -8.53 -17.25 -16.35
C GLY A 52 -7.20 -16.77 -16.92
N LEU A 53 -6.70 -15.60 -16.47
CA LEU A 53 -5.44 -15.02 -16.93
C LEU A 53 -4.33 -15.20 -15.88
N ALA A 54 -3.20 -15.76 -16.29
CA ALA A 54 -2.01 -15.91 -15.45
C ALA A 54 -1.11 -14.67 -15.54
N THR A 55 -1.51 -13.57 -14.90
CA THR A 55 -0.72 -12.33 -14.84
C THR A 55 0.03 -12.25 -13.50
N PRO A 56 1.35 -11.99 -13.48
CA PRO A 56 2.09 -11.80 -12.24
C PRO A 56 1.53 -10.64 -11.41
N ALA A 57 1.50 -10.80 -10.08
CA ALA A 57 1.26 -9.71 -9.16
C ALA A 57 2.52 -8.85 -9.03
N GLU A 58 2.32 -7.54 -8.90
CA GLU A 58 3.39 -6.56 -8.68
C GLU A 58 3.21 -5.85 -7.33
N ASP A 59 1.95 -5.68 -6.91
CA ASP A 59 1.56 -4.97 -5.71
C ASP A 59 0.55 -5.76 -4.87
N VAL A 60 0.49 -5.42 -3.58
CA VAL A 60 -0.52 -5.91 -2.65
C VAL A 60 -1.44 -4.74 -2.30
N HIS A 61 -2.73 -4.93 -2.48
CA HIS A 61 -3.78 -3.96 -2.22
C HIS A 61 -4.60 -4.35 -0.99
N HIS A 62 -4.99 -3.37 -0.17
CA HIS A 62 -5.96 -3.56 0.91
C HIS A 62 -7.38 -3.50 0.35
N ILE A 63 -8.15 -4.58 0.45
CA ILE A 63 -9.56 -4.65 0.00
C ILE A 63 -10.39 -3.57 0.70
N VAL A 64 -10.28 -3.51 2.02
CA VAL A 64 -10.77 -2.41 2.86
C VAL A 64 -9.56 -1.60 3.32
N SER A 65 -9.50 -0.34 2.88
CA SER A 65 -8.45 0.59 3.32
C SER A 65 -8.47 0.71 4.84
N PHE A 66 -7.34 0.46 5.50
CA PHE A 66 -7.19 0.66 6.94
C PHE A 66 -7.35 2.12 7.39
N MET A 67 -7.44 3.05 6.45
CA MET A 67 -7.69 4.46 6.73
C MET A 67 -9.18 4.86 6.70
N THR A 68 -10.09 3.89 6.56
CA THR A 68 -11.54 4.12 6.70
C THR A 68 -11.97 4.32 8.16
N THR A 69 -11.13 3.93 9.12
CA THR A 69 -11.40 4.05 10.56
C THR A 69 -10.44 5.02 11.24
N ASN A 70 -10.93 5.67 12.31
CA ASN A 70 -10.15 6.51 13.21
C ASN A 70 -9.66 5.74 14.45
N ASP A 71 -10.21 4.57 14.76
CA ASP A 71 -9.78 3.75 15.89
C ASP A 71 -8.39 3.13 15.60
N PRO A 72 -7.37 3.38 16.45
CA PRO A 72 -6.04 2.81 16.29
C PRO A 72 -6.00 1.27 16.28
N LEU A 73 -6.87 0.59 17.04
CA LEU A 73 -6.89 -0.86 17.11
C LEU A 73 -7.48 -1.46 15.83
N GLN A 74 -8.65 -1.00 15.43
CA GLN A 74 -9.28 -1.40 14.18
C GLN A 74 -8.40 -1.07 12.97
N ARG A 75 -7.72 0.08 12.95
CA ARG A 75 -6.75 0.42 11.91
C ARG A 75 -5.66 -0.62 11.77
N LYS A 76 -5.07 -1.04 12.89
CA LYS A 76 -4.03 -2.10 12.88
C LYS A 76 -4.62 -3.44 12.45
N SER A 77 -5.84 -3.76 12.87
CA SER A 77 -6.53 -4.98 12.42
C SER A 77 -6.65 -4.99 10.89
N LEU A 78 -7.24 -3.95 10.30
CA LEU A 78 -7.39 -3.83 8.85
C LEU A 78 -6.05 -3.79 8.10
N ALA A 79 -5.04 -3.13 8.67
CA ALA A 79 -3.74 -2.98 8.02
C ALA A 79 -2.96 -4.30 7.91
N TYR A 80 -3.14 -5.21 8.88
CA TYR A 80 -2.34 -6.43 9.04
C TYR A 80 -3.16 -7.72 8.91
N ASP A 81 -4.43 -7.62 8.57
CA ASP A 81 -5.26 -8.76 8.23
C ASP A 81 -4.86 -9.28 6.85
N TYR A 82 -4.50 -10.57 6.79
CA TYR A 82 -4.07 -11.22 5.56
C TYR A 82 -5.21 -11.37 4.55
N ASP A 83 -6.42 -11.64 5.04
CA ASP A 83 -7.60 -11.85 4.20
C ASP A 83 -8.11 -10.52 3.63
N ASN A 84 -7.72 -9.40 4.24
CA ASN A 84 -7.94 -8.06 3.72
C ASN A 84 -6.91 -7.65 2.64
N LEU A 85 -5.99 -8.54 2.23
CA LEU A 85 -4.98 -8.27 1.21
C LEU A 85 -5.26 -9.02 -0.08
N MET A 86 -5.01 -8.34 -1.19
CA MET A 86 -5.15 -8.90 -2.53
C MET A 86 -3.91 -8.61 -3.37
N SER A 87 -3.33 -9.65 -3.96
CA SER A 87 -2.22 -9.55 -4.91
C SER A 87 -2.72 -9.09 -6.28
N LEU A 88 -2.15 -8.03 -6.85
CA LEU A 88 -2.61 -7.42 -8.10
C LEU A 88 -1.45 -7.04 -9.04
N CYS A 89 -1.72 -7.06 -10.34
CA CYS A 89 -0.89 -6.38 -11.33
C CYS A 89 -1.14 -4.86 -11.29
N LYS A 90 -0.23 -4.07 -11.85
CA LYS A 90 -0.36 -2.60 -11.88
C LYS A 90 -1.67 -2.10 -12.45
N GLN A 91 -2.14 -2.71 -13.55
CA GLN A 91 -3.37 -2.29 -14.23
C GLN A 91 -4.60 -2.50 -13.33
N CYS A 92 -4.76 -3.70 -12.76
CA CYS A 92 -5.87 -3.98 -11.84
C CYS A 92 -5.79 -3.10 -10.59
N HIS A 93 -4.58 -2.88 -10.06
CA HIS A 93 -4.39 -2.02 -8.90
C HIS A 93 -4.85 -0.57 -9.17
N GLN A 94 -4.48 0.00 -10.31
CA GLN A 94 -4.92 1.34 -10.71
C GLN A 94 -6.42 1.41 -10.93
N ASN A 95 -7.00 0.40 -11.61
CA ASN A 95 -8.44 0.36 -11.88
C ASN A 95 -9.26 0.42 -10.59
N ILE A 96 -8.84 -0.29 -9.53
CA ILE A 96 -9.54 -0.29 -8.23
C ILE A 96 -9.49 1.09 -7.55
N HIS A 97 -8.37 1.81 -7.67
CA HIS A 97 -8.28 3.18 -7.13
C HIS A 97 -9.11 4.18 -7.94
N ASN A 98 -9.21 3.97 -9.25
CA ASN A 98 -9.94 4.85 -10.17
C ASN A 98 -11.44 4.57 -10.23
N SER A 99 -11.89 3.38 -9.84
CA SER A 99 -13.31 3.00 -9.85
C SER A 99 -14.10 3.51 -8.64
N LYS A 100 -13.57 4.52 -7.93
CA LYS A 100 -14.22 5.16 -6.77
C LYS A 100 -14.87 6.47 -7.16
#